data_AF-A0A0H0XNQ1-F1
#
_entry.id   AF-A0A0H0XNQ1-F1
#
_cell.length_a   1.000
_cell.length_b   1.000
_cell.length_c   1.000
_cell.angle_alpha   90.00
_cell.angle_beta   90.00
_cell.angle_gamma   90.00
#
_symmetry.space_group_name_H-M   'P 1'
#
loop_
_entity.id
_entity.type
_entity.pdbx_description
1 polymer ?
#
loop_
_entity_poly.entity_id
_entity_poly.type
_entity_poly.pdbx_seq_one_letter_code
_entity_poly.pdbx_strand_id
1 'polypeptide(L)'
;MQPGIWQILIVALVVLVLFGRGRISEMMGDFGKGISSFKKGMTEENRASSEVNPQIEAPATTTAPTTAPAASETTESQADKPAS
;
A
#
# COMPACT_ATOMS: atom_id res chain seq x y z
N MET A 1 -9.91 35.55 9.28
CA MET A 1 -11.04 34.61 9.28
C MET A 1 -10.55 33.31 8.64
N GLN A 2 -10.04 32.36 9.42
CA GLN A 2 -9.64 31.04 8.87
C GLN A 2 -10.90 30.19 8.69
N PRO A 3 -11.02 29.45 7.57
CA PRO A 3 -12.07 28.46 7.44
C PRO A 3 -11.91 27.43 8.56
N GLY A 4 -12.97 27.22 9.34
CA GLY A 4 -12.98 26.22 10.39
C GLY A 4 -12.97 24.81 9.81
N ILE A 5 -12.74 23.85 10.69
CA ILE A 5 -12.70 22.41 10.37
C ILE A 5 -14.00 21.97 9.68
N TRP A 6 -15.14 22.54 10.07
CA TRP A 6 -16.45 22.28 9.49
C TRP A 6 -16.54 22.63 8.00
N GLN A 7 -15.98 23.77 7.59
CA GLN A 7 -15.98 24.19 6.19
C GLN A 7 -15.09 23.28 5.35
N ILE A 8 -13.93 22.88 5.90
CA ILE A 8 -12.99 21.98 5.20
C ILE A 8 -13.64 20.61 4.94
N LEU A 9 -14.40 20.05 5.90
CA LEU A 9 -15.09 18.78 5.69
C LEU A 9 -16.15 18.87 4.61
N ILE A 10 -16.93 19.97 4.56
CA ILE A 10 -17.94 20.17 3.53
C ILE A 10 -17.28 20.25 2.14
N VAL A 11 -16.17 20.99 2.01
CA VAL A 11 -15.43 21.09 0.75
C VAL A 11 -14.85 19.73 0.34
N ALA A 12 -14.26 18.98 1.29
CA ALA A 12 -13.73 17.66 1.01
C ALA A 12 -14.80 16.68 0.49
N LEU A 13 -16.03 16.76 1.02
CA LEU A 13 -17.15 15.95 0.56
C LEU A 13 -17.54 16.30 -0.89
N VAL A 14 -17.61 17.58 -1.22
CA VAL A 14 -17.91 18.05 -2.59
C VAL A 14 -16.84 17.58 -3.57
N VAL A 15 -15.56 17.71 -3.21
CA VAL A 15 -14.45 17.23 -4.03
C VAL A 15 -14.52 15.71 -4.21
N LEU A 16 -14.84 14.95 -3.15
CA LEU A 16 -14.98 13.50 -3.23
C LEU A 16 -16.12 13.06 -4.17
N VAL A 17 -17.21 13.82 -4.23
CA VAL A 17 -18.33 13.54 -5.16
C VAL A 17 -17.96 13.89 -6.60
N LEU A 18 -17.28 15.01 -6.83
CA LEU A 18 -16.87 15.45 -8.18
C LEU A 18 -15.81 14.55 -8.81
N PHE A 19 -14.80 14.18 -8.02
CA PHE A 19 -13.68 13.37 -8.49
C PHE A 19 -13.91 11.86 -8.30
N GLY A 20 -14.85 11.48 -7.43
CA GLY A 20 -15.17 10.09 -7.10
C GLY A 20 -14.09 9.40 -6.24
N ARG A 21 -14.51 8.41 -5.45
CA ARG A 21 -13.62 7.64 -4.56
C ARG A 21 -12.46 6.94 -5.29
N GLY A 22 -12.70 6.45 -6.51
CA GLY A 22 -11.70 5.68 -7.26
C GLY A 22 -10.49 6.53 -7.65
N ARG A 23 -10.73 7.76 -8.11
CA ARG A 23 -9.64 8.59 -8.64
C ARG A 23 -8.79 9.22 -7.54
N ILE A 24 -9.41 9.58 -6.43
CA ILE A 24 -8.72 10.10 -5.25
C ILE A 24 -7.88 8.99 -4.59
N SER A 25 -8.35 7.74 -4.51
CA SER A 25 -7.57 6.64 -3.93
C SER A 25 -6.32 6.29 -4.73
N GLU A 26 -6.40 6.25 -6.07
CA GLU A 26 -5.22 6.04 -6.92
C GLU A 26 -4.19 7.16 -6.74
N MET A 27 -4.64 8.42 -6.85
CA MET A 27 -3.76 9.57 -6.68
C MET A 27 -3.15 9.62 -5.27
N MET A 28 -3.96 9.45 -4.22
CA MET A 28 -3.48 9.47 -2.84
C MET A 28 -2.49 8.33 -2.55
N GLY A 29 -2.60 7.20 -3.24
CA GLY A 29 -1.61 6.11 -3.17
C GLY A 29 -0.23 6.53 -3.68
N ASP A 30 -0.18 7.18 -4.85
CA ASP A 30 1.08 7.67 -5.45
C ASP A 30 1.65 8.87 -4.67
N PHE A 31 0.81 9.81 -4.25
CA PHE A 31 1.20 10.91 -3.38
C PHE A 31 1.70 10.42 -2.03
N GLY A 32 1.05 9.42 -1.43
CA GLY A 32 1.45 8.83 -0.16
C GLY A 32 2.83 8.17 -0.19
N LYS A 33 3.16 7.48 -1.29
CA LYS A 33 4.51 6.93 -1.52
C LYS A 33 5.55 8.05 -1.62
N GLY A 34 5.27 9.12 -2.36
CA GLY A 34 6.16 10.28 -2.48
C GLY A 34 6.44 10.98 -1.15
N ILE A 35 5.37 11.27 -0.38
CA ILE A 35 5.48 11.90 0.94
C ILE A 35 6.19 10.99 1.95
N SER A 36 5.99 9.67 1.87
CA SER A 36 6.61 8.69 2.76
C SER A 36 8.13 8.61 2.53
N SER A 37 8.55 8.57 1.27
CA SER A 37 9.97 8.64 0.90
C SER A 37 10.62 9.95 1.32
N PHE A 38 9.91 11.07 1.18
CA PHE A 38 10.38 12.37 1.66
C PHE A 38 10.55 12.39 3.18
N LYS A 39 9.55 11.89 3.92
CA LYS A 39 9.64 11.81 5.39
C LYS A 39 10.73 10.85 5.86
N LYS A 40 10.90 9.72 5.18
CA LYS A 40 11.94 8.74 5.49
C LYS A 40 13.33 9.31 5.22
N GLY A 41 13.54 10.00 4.10
CA GLY A 41 14.79 10.70 3.81
C GLY A 41 15.14 11.76 4.85
N MET A 42 14.14 12.55 5.28
CA MET A 42 14.36 13.59 6.29
C MET A 42 14.55 13.03 7.71
N THR A 43 13.94 11.87 8.01
CA THR A 43 14.17 11.16 9.28
C THR A 43 15.54 10.47 9.29
N GLU A 44 15.99 9.95 8.14
CA GLU A 44 17.31 9.33 7.99
C GLU A 44 18.43 10.36 8.11
N GLU A 45 18.26 11.57 7.56
CA GLU A 45 19.20 12.69 7.78
C GLU A 45 19.32 13.04 9.27
N ASN A 46 18.20 13.03 9.99
CA ASN A 46 18.17 13.31 11.43
C ASN A 46 18.79 12.16 12.25
N ARG A 47 18.55 10.90 11.85
CA ARG A 47 19.08 9.68 12.49
C ARG A 47 20.55 9.39 12.16
N ALA A 48 21.05 9.79 10.99
CA ALA A 48 22.45 9.69 10.61
C ALA A 48 23.37 10.54 11.51
N SER A 49 22.78 11.48 12.27
CA SER A 49 23.47 12.22 13.33
C SER A 49 23.45 11.51 14.69
N SER A 50 22.86 10.31 14.85
CA SER A 50 22.71 9.64 16.15
C SER A 50 22.75 8.11 16.24
N GLU A 51 22.75 7.30 15.16
CA GLU A 51 22.91 5.84 15.36
C GLU A 51 23.56 5.11 14.17
N VAL A 52 24.78 4.63 14.38
CA VAL A 52 25.36 3.50 13.62
C VAL A 52 24.80 2.22 14.23
N ASN A 53 23.96 1.49 13.49
CA ASN A 53 23.70 0.07 13.76
C ASN A 53 23.68 -0.74 12.44
N PRO A 54 24.63 -1.67 12.23
CA PRO A 54 24.77 -2.45 11.02
C PRO A 54 23.82 -3.66 11.03
N GLN A 55 22.81 -3.67 10.17
CA GLN A 55 22.16 -4.90 9.75
C GLN A 55 22.37 -5.12 8.25
N ILE A 56 23.50 -5.74 7.97
CA ILE A 56 23.78 -6.46 6.73
C ILE A 56 23.00 -7.77 6.83
N GLU A 57 21.83 -7.83 6.20
CA GLU A 57 21.22 -9.11 5.80
C GLU A 57 21.40 -9.28 4.29
N ALA A 58 21.98 -10.43 3.95
CA ALA A 58 22.58 -10.79 2.68
C ALA A 58 21.54 -11.01 1.54
N PRO A 59 21.99 -11.15 0.28
CA PRO A 59 21.16 -11.03 -0.90
C PRO A 59 20.35 -12.32 -1.18
N ALA A 60 19.08 -12.16 -1.54
CA ALA A 60 18.31 -13.18 -2.25
C ALA A 60 17.82 -12.59 -3.58
N THR A 61 18.68 -12.73 -4.59
CA THR A 61 18.40 -13.15 -5.97
C THR A 61 16.92 -13.15 -6.40
N THR A 62 16.62 -12.37 -7.45
CA THR A 62 15.73 -12.68 -8.60
C THR A 62 14.31 -13.15 -8.24
N THR A 63 13.22 -12.51 -8.65
CA THR A 63 12.67 -12.62 -10.02
C THR A 63 11.48 -11.67 -10.17
N ALA A 64 11.51 -10.81 -11.18
CA ALA A 64 10.35 -10.51 -12.02
C ALA A 64 10.81 -10.88 -13.45
N PRO A 65 9.96 -11.35 -14.40
CA PRO A 65 8.54 -11.02 -14.57
C PRO A 65 7.67 -12.21 -15.10
N THR A 66 6.42 -11.90 -15.52
CA THR A 66 5.73 -12.50 -16.69
C THR A 66 4.63 -13.57 -16.46
N THR A 67 3.39 -13.08 -16.66
CA THR A 67 2.23 -13.72 -17.33
C THR A 67 1.14 -14.40 -16.48
N ALA A 68 -0.05 -13.79 -16.60
CA ALA A 68 -1.40 -14.24 -16.27
C ALA A 68 -1.79 -15.57 -16.96
N PRO A 69 -3.08 -16.02 -16.96
CA PRO A 69 -4.14 -16.11 -15.96
C PRO A 69 -4.68 -17.58 -15.85
N ALA A 70 -5.73 -17.77 -15.05
CA ALA A 70 -6.76 -18.83 -15.18
C ALA A 70 -6.58 -20.17 -14.43
N ALA A 71 -7.76 -20.71 -14.04
CA ALA A 71 -8.09 -21.95 -13.34
C ALA A 71 -7.84 -21.93 -11.82
N SER A 72 -8.83 -21.59 -10.97
CA SER A 72 -10.01 -22.38 -10.60
C SER A 72 -9.66 -23.79 -10.11
N GLU A 73 -9.64 -23.98 -8.80
CA GLU A 73 -9.95 -25.28 -8.18
C GLU A 73 -10.61 -25.05 -6.81
N THR A 74 -11.94 -24.93 -6.84
CA THR A 74 -12.82 -25.43 -5.78
C THR A 74 -13.20 -26.84 -6.19
N THR A 75 -12.76 -27.85 -5.44
CA THR A 75 -13.29 -29.22 -5.44
C THR A 75 -12.91 -29.78 -4.07
N GLU A 76 -13.76 -29.75 -3.04
CA GLU A 76 -15.02 -30.48 -2.88
C GLU A 76 -14.84 -32.01 -2.96
N SER A 77 -15.00 -32.65 -1.79
CA SER A 77 -15.70 -33.93 -1.61
C SER A 77 -15.23 -35.20 -2.35
N GLN A 78 -14.48 -36.05 -1.65
CA GLN A 78 -14.64 -37.52 -1.65
C GLN A 78 -13.70 -38.07 -0.56
N ALA A 79 -14.10 -38.54 0.62
CA ALA A 79 -15.10 -39.56 0.93
C ALA A 79 -14.94 -40.80 0.05
N ASP A 80 -13.97 -41.67 0.37
CA ASP A 80 -14.27 -43.10 0.33
C ASP A 80 -13.41 -43.90 1.31
N LYS A 81 -14.03 -44.95 1.82
CA LYS A 81 -13.77 -45.65 3.08
C LYS A 81 -13.11 -46.99 2.75
N PRO A 82 -12.10 -47.45 3.50
CA PRO A 82 -11.52 -48.76 3.27
C PRO A 82 -12.44 -49.83 3.91
N ALA A 83 -12.96 -50.77 3.11
CA ALA A 83 -13.08 -52.20 3.43
C ALA A 83 -14.06 -52.94 2.49
N SER A 84 -13.57 -54.10 2.04
CA SER A 84 -14.25 -55.28 1.45
C SER A 84 -14.72 -55.20 0.00
#